data_AF-A0A3P1X8K3-F1
#
_entry.id   AF-A0A3P1X8K3-F1
#
_cell.length_a   1.000
_cell.length_b   1.000
_cell.length_c   1.000
_cell.angle_alpha   90.00
_cell.angle_beta   90.00
_cell.angle_gamma   90.00
#
_symmetry.space_group_name_H-M   'P 1'
#
loop_
_entity.id
_entity.type
_entity.pdbx_description
1 polymer ?
#
loop_
_entity_poly.entity_id
_entity_poly.type
_entity_poly.pdbx_seq_one_letter_code
_entity_poly.pdbx_strand_id
1 'polypeptide(L)'
;EVLPAPLPPYRVLTGLVDRFGRTQTLHREAAGEFSGEITGVTDGAGRHFRLVLTTQALRAEEARQQAISGGTEPSAFPDTLPGYTEYGRDNGIRLSAVWLTHDPEYPENLPAAPLVRYGWTPRGELAVVYDR
;
A
#
# COMPACT_ATOMS: atom_id res chain seq x y z
N GLU A 1 -35.35 3.58 26.73
CA GLU A 1 -34.73 3.47 25.38
C GLU A 1 -33.27 3.89 25.52
N VAL A 2 -32.33 3.02 25.16
CA VAL A 2 -30.89 3.28 25.36
C VAL A 2 -30.35 3.89 24.08
N LEU A 3 -29.79 5.10 24.18
CA LEU A 3 -29.14 5.77 23.06
C LEU A 3 -27.90 4.97 22.63
N PRO A 4 -27.59 4.88 21.32
CA PRO A 4 -26.39 4.22 20.84
C PRO A 4 -25.14 4.88 21.44
N ALA A 5 -24.09 4.07 21.63
CA ALA A 5 -22.83 4.55 22.16
C ALA A 5 -22.32 5.76 21.34
N PRO A 6 -21.76 6.80 22.01
CA PRO A 6 -21.21 7.94 21.31
C PRO A 6 -20.11 7.49 20.36
N LEU A 7 -20.11 8.06 19.17
CA LEU A 7 -19.14 7.72 18.14
C LEU A 7 -17.73 8.15 18.59
N PRO A 8 -16.69 7.37 18.26
CA PRO A 8 -15.33 7.70 18.67
C PRO A 8 -14.90 9.07 18.12
N PRO A 9 -14.02 9.79 18.84
CA PRO A 9 -13.60 11.15 18.50
C PRO A 9 -12.87 11.24 17.15
N TYR A 10 -12.37 10.12 16.63
CA TYR A 10 -11.77 10.01 15.31
C TYR A 10 -12.55 9.00 14.48
N ARG A 11 -12.88 9.37 13.25
CA ARG A 11 -13.47 8.46 12.28
C ARG A 11 -12.42 8.07 11.27
N VAL A 12 -12.15 6.77 11.19
CA VAL A 12 -11.30 6.19 10.16
C VAL A 12 -12.14 6.08 8.88
N LEU A 13 -11.60 6.54 7.75
CA LEU A 13 -12.24 6.32 6.44
C LEU A 13 -12.15 4.83 6.11
N THR A 14 -13.30 4.17 6.06
CA THR A 14 -13.48 2.74 5.74
C THR A 14 -14.12 2.51 4.37
N GLY A 15 -14.66 3.55 3.73
CA GLY A 15 -15.22 3.44 2.39
C GLY A 15 -15.81 4.74 1.86
N LEU A 16 -16.09 4.74 0.56
CA LEU A 16 -16.68 5.84 -0.20
C LEU A 16 -17.89 5.29 -0.97
N VAL A 17 -18.99 6.03 -0.97
CA VAL A 17 -20.19 5.68 -1.74
C VAL A 17 -20.40 6.76 -2.79
N ASP A 18 -20.54 6.36 -4.05
CA ASP A 18 -20.81 7.29 -5.15
C ASP A 18 -22.31 7.61 -5.28
N ARG A 19 -22.67 8.53 -6.18
CA ARG A 19 -24.07 8.96 -6.41
C ARG A 19 -25.00 7.84 -6.92
N PHE A 20 -24.44 6.72 -7.37
CA PHE A 20 -25.18 5.57 -7.88
C PHE A 20 -25.33 4.47 -6.82
N GLY A 21 -24.85 4.71 -5.59
CA GLY A 21 -24.89 3.74 -4.50
C GLY A 21 -23.81 2.66 -4.59
N ARG A 22 -22.80 2.81 -5.46
CA ARG A 22 -21.67 1.88 -5.51
C ARG A 22 -20.69 2.21 -4.40
N THR A 23 -20.21 1.18 -3.70
CA THR A 23 -19.34 1.32 -2.53
C THR A 23 -17.92 0.90 -2.87
N GLN A 24 -16.95 1.77 -2.60
CA GLN A 24 -15.55 1.40 -2.48
C GLN A 24 -15.23 1.19 -0.99
N THR A 25 -14.77 0.00 -0.61
CA THR A 25 -14.41 -0.34 0.77
C THR A 25 -12.90 -0.38 0.91
N LEU A 26 -12.37 0.25 1.96
CA LEU A 26 -10.96 0.28 2.30
C LEU A 26 -10.68 -0.70 3.44
N HIS A 27 -9.80 -1.66 3.20
CA HIS A 27 -9.37 -2.65 4.17
C HIS A 27 -8.04 -2.23 4.78
N ARG A 28 -7.99 -2.19 6.11
CA ARG A 28 -6.80 -1.79 6.85
C ARG A 28 -6.21 -2.97 7.58
N GLU A 29 -4.89 -2.97 7.66
CA GLU A 29 -4.16 -3.97 8.43
C GLU A 29 -4.49 -3.82 9.92
N ALA A 30 -4.83 -4.93 10.57
CA ALA A 30 -5.27 -4.91 11.96
C ALA A 30 -4.09 -4.83 12.93
N ALA A 31 -2.95 -5.45 12.59
CA ALA A 31 -1.80 -5.57 13.48
C ALA A 31 -0.48 -5.70 12.70
N GLY A 32 0.64 -5.56 13.42
CA GLY A 32 1.97 -5.66 12.83
C GLY A 32 2.50 -4.33 12.29
N GLU A 33 3.55 -4.40 11.47
CA GLU A 33 4.32 -3.25 10.99
C GLU A 33 3.48 -2.24 10.19
N PHE A 34 2.43 -2.71 9.52
CA PHE A 34 1.52 -1.88 8.71
C PHE A 34 0.18 -1.58 9.40
N SER A 35 0.05 -1.82 10.71
CA SER A 35 -1.21 -1.61 11.44
C SER A 35 -1.82 -0.24 11.17
N GLY A 36 -3.10 -0.22 10.76
CA GLY A 36 -3.84 0.98 10.39
C GLY A 36 -3.66 1.45 8.94
N GLU A 37 -2.66 0.96 8.22
CA GLU A 37 -2.45 1.26 6.79
C GLU A 37 -3.45 0.51 5.91
N ILE A 38 -3.79 1.09 4.75
CA ILE A 38 -4.68 0.46 3.79
C ILE A 38 -3.89 -0.59 2.99
N THR A 39 -4.26 -1.85 3.17
CA THR A 39 -3.62 -3.00 2.49
C THR A 39 -4.56 -3.67 1.48
N GLY A 40 -5.81 -3.26 1.42
CA GLY A 40 -6.75 -3.75 0.43
C GLY A 40 -7.86 -2.77 0.09
N VAL A 41 -8.43 -2.96 -1.10
CA VAL A 41 -9.59 -2.19 -1.57
C VAL A 41 -10.57 -3.14 -2.24
N THR A 42 -11.86 -3.05 -1.88
CA THR A 42 -12.95 -3.62 -2.68
C THR A 42 -13.62 -2.50 -3.44
N ASP A 43 -13.71 -2.60 -4.76
CA ASP A 43 -14.40 -1.59 -5.57
C ASP A 43 -15.92 -1.83 -5.68
N GLY A 44 -16.62 -0.91 -6.33
CA GLY A 44 -18.07 -0.97 -6.49
C GLY A 44 -18.58 -2.11 -7.39
N ALA A 45 -17.69 -2.82 -8.09
CA ALA A 45 -18.01 -4.02 -8.86
C ALA A 45 -17.75 -5.31 -8.05
N GLY A 46 -17.24 -5.19 -6.82
CA GLY A 46 -16.88 -6.33 -5.98
C GLY A 46 -15.49 -6.88 -6.25
N ARG A 47 -14.65 -6.21 -7.06
CA ARG A 47 -13.28 -6.65 -7.29
C ARG A 47 -12.42 -6.36 -6.07
N HIS A 48 -11.55 -7.29 -5.69
CA HIS A 48 -10.64 -7.12 -4.57
C HIS A 48 -9.23 -6.83 -5.07
N PHE A 49 -8.66 -5.76 -4.53
CA PHE A 49 -7.29 -5.36 -4.79
C PHE A 49 -6.47 -5.50 -3.51
N ARG A 50 -5.31 -6.16 -3.62
CA ARG A 50 -4.31 -6.19 -2.55
C ARG A 50 -3.24 -5.15 -2.84
N LEU A 51 -3.03 -4.27 -1.88
CA LEU A 51 -1.98 -3.25 -1.88
C LEU A 51 -0.80 -3.80 -1.07
N VAL A 52 0.30 -4.10 -1.74
CA VAL A 52 1.52 -4.57 -1.10
C VAL A 52 2.31 -3.34 -0.63
N LEU A 53 2.59 -3.28 0.67
CA LEU A 53 3.35 -2.20 1.27
C LEU A 53 4.79 -2.65 1.51
N THR A 54 5.70 -1.69 1.55
CA THR A 54 7.10 -1.89 1.90
C THR A 54 7.58 -0.79 2.83
N THR A 55 8.50 -1.11 3.72
CA THR A 55 9.15 -0.13 4.60
C THR A 55 10.44 0.37 4.00
N GLN A 56 10.97 1.47 4.53
CA GLN A 56 12.28 1.97 4.11
C GLN A 56 13.38 0.94 4.42
N ALA A 57 13.34 0.30 5.59
CA ALA A 57 14.31 -0.71 5.99
C ALA A 57 14.30 -1.92 5.04
N LEU A 58 13.12 -2.41 4.66
CA LEU A 58 13.00 -3.51 3.69
C LEU A 58 13.58 -3.11 2.32
N ARG A 59 13.28 -1.91 1.83
CA ARG A 59 13.84 -1.40 0.56
C ARG A 59 15.37 -1.25 0.62
N ALA A 60 15.90 -0.79 1.76
CA ALA A 60 17.34 -0.66 1.94
C ALA A 60 18.03 -2.03 1.89
N GLU A 61 17.43 -3.04 2.53
CA GLU A 61 17.94 -4.41 2.51
C GLU A 61 17.88 -5.02 1.11
N GLU A 62 16.77 -4.89 0.39
CA GLU A 62 16.66 -5.35 -1.00
C GLU A 62 17.71 -4.70 -1.90
N ALA A 63 17.96 -3.40 -1.74
CA ALA A 63 18.97 -2.67 -2.50
C ALA A 63 20.40 -3.17 -2.17
N ARG A 64 20.69 -3.53 -0.92
CA ARG A 64 21.98 -4.17 -0.55
C ARG A 64 22.13 -5.53 -1.19
N GLN A 65 21.09 -6.37 -1.14
CA GLN A 65 21.11 -7.70 -1.75
C GLN A 65 21.33 -7.62 -3.27
N GLN A 66 20.70 -6.66 -3.93
CA GLN A 66 20.92 -6.39 -5.36
C GLN A 66 22.35 -5.92 -5.64
N ALA A 67 22.91 -5.02 -4.83
CA ALA A 67 24.28 -4.55 -4.99
C ALA A 67 25.30 -5.70 -4.86
N ILE A 68 25.10 -6.60 -3.88
CA ILE A 68 25.91 -7.80 -3.66
C ILE A 68 25.81 -8.75 -4.86
N SER A 69 24.59 -9.03 -5.34
CA SER A 69 24.37 -9.91 -6.50
C SER A 69 24.90 -9.30 -7.80
N GLY A 70 24.93 -7.98 -7.92
CA GLY A 70 25.41 -7.25 -9.10
C GLY A 70 26.92 -6.97 -9.11
N GLY A 71 27.65 -7.30 -8.03
CA GLY A 71 29.08 -7.00 -7.91
C GLY A 71 29.39 -5.50 -7.87
N THR A 72 28.45 -4.70 -7.36
CA THR A 72 28.52 -3.23 -7.33
C THR A 72 28.89 -2.72 -5.94
N GLU A 73 29.36 -1.48 -5.85
CA GLU A 73 29.63 -0.76 -4.60
C GLU A 73 28.45 -0.83 -3.61
N PRO A 74 28.72 -0.73 -2.28
CA PRO A 74 27.69 -0.87 -1.26
C PRO A 74 26.53 0.12 -1.48
N SER A 75 25.31 -0.41 -1.37
CA SER A 75 24.08 0.36 -1.62
C SER A 75 23.99 1.61 -0.73
N ALA A 76 23.84 2.79 -1.37
CA ALA A 76 23.63 4.07 -0.70
C ALA A 76 22.18 4.28 -0.21
N PHE A 77 21.35 3.23 -0.23
CA PHE A 77 19.97 3.30 0.24
C PHE A 77 19.93 3.37 1.77
N PRO A 78 19.37 4.44 2.37
CA PRO A 78 19.36 4.60 3.81
C PRO A 78 18.28 3.72 4.46
N ASP A 79 18.53 3.21 5.66
CA ASP A 79 17.55 2.41 6.42
C ASP A 79 16.34 3.22 6.90
N THR A 80 16.51 4.53 7.07
CA THR A 80 15.48 5.43 7.59
C THR A 80 15.34 6.66 6.70
N LEU A 81 14.12 7.19 6.64
CA LEU A 81 13.84 8.49 6.01
C LEU A 81 13.71 9.56 7.10
N PRO A 82 13.87 10.86 6.76
CA PRO A 82 13.47 11.93 7.65
C PRO A 82 12.02 11.74 8.10
N GLY A 83 11.77 11.75 9.41
CA GLY A 83 10.43 11.47 9.95
C GLY A 83 9.38 12.53 9.62
N TYR A 84 9.78 13.66 9.04
CA TYR A 84 8.91 14.76 8.63
C TYR A 84 9.30 15.27 7.24
N THR A 85 8.27 15.51 6.45
CA THR A 85 8.32 16.22 5.16
C THR A 85 7.54 17.53 5.27
N GLU A 86 7.52 18.31 4.20
CA GLU A 86 6.64 19.50 4.11
C GLU A 86 5.15 19.16 4.23
N TYR A 87 4.76 17.89 4.01
CA TYR A 87 3.38 17.40 4.09
C TYR A 87 3.04 16.71 5.42
N GLY A 88 3.95 16.77 6.40
CA GLY A 88 3.78 16.17 7.72
C GLY A 88 4.63 14.91 7.93
N ARG A 89 4.23 14.11 8.92
CA ARG A 89 4.99 12.94 9.36
C ARG A 89 5.02 11.87 8.25
N ASP A 90 6.22 11.36 7.96
CA ASP A 90 6.42 10.24 7.04
C ASP A 90 6.92 9.03 7.83
N ASN A 91 6.19 7.92 7.74
CA ASN A 91 6.53 6.66 8.41
C ASN A 91 7.43 5.75 7.56
N GLY A 92 7.83 6.20 6.36
CA GLY A 92 8.70 5.44 5.46
C GLY A 92 8.03 4.26 4.75
N ILE A 93 6.71 4.14 4.89
CA ILE A 93 5.89 3.12 4.23
C ILE A 93 5.54 3.59 2.83
N ARG A 94 5.65 2.70 1.86
CA ARG A 94 5.31 2.95 0.45
C ARG A 94 4.56 1.77 -0.16
N LEU A 95 3.75 2.04 -1.18
CA LEU A 95 3.13 1.02 -2.00
C LEU A 95 4.20 0.41 -2.93
N SER A 96 4.35 -0.91 -2.97
CA SER A 96 5.28 -1.60 -3.86
C SER A 96 4.58 -2.23 -5.05
N ALA A 97 3.37 -2.79 -4.85
CA ALA A 97 2.60 -3.41 -5.90
C ALA A 97 1.09 -3.41 -5.63
N VAL A 98 0.29 -3.51 -6.69
CA VAL A 98 -1.15 -3.72 -6.63
C VAL A 98 -1.51 -4.99 -7.36
N TRP A 99 -2.25 -5.88 -6.70
CA TRP A 99 -2.74 -7.13 -7.27
C TRP A 99 -4.26 -7.13 -7.35
N LEU A 100 -4.82 -7.69 -8.42
CA LEU A 100 -6.21 -8.10 -8.46
C LEU A 100 -6.30 -9.53 -7.90
N THR A 101 -6.99 -9.70 -6.78
CA THR A 101 -7.07 -10.99 -6.06
C THR A 101 -8.46 -11.62 -6.14
N HIS A 102 -9.47 -10.85 -6.55
CA HIS A 102 -10.81 -11.36 -6.80
C HIS A 102 -11.46 -10.51 -7.89
N ASP A 103 -12.08 -11.17 -8.86
CA ASP A 103 -12.90 -10.55 -9.89
C ASP A 103 -14.20 -11.35 -10.05
N PRO A 104 -15.37 -10.79 -9.70
CA PRO A 104 -16.64 -11.48 -9.87
C PRO A 104 -17.02 -11.77 -11.33
N GLU A 105 -16.54 -10.96 -12.28
CA GLU A 105 -16.84 -11.12 -13.70
C GLU A 105 -15.97 -12.22 -14.32
N TYR A 106 -14.71 -12.33 -13.87
CA TYR A 106 -13.74 -13.30 -14.38
C TYR A 106 -12.99 -14.05 -13.25
N PRO A 107 -13.68 -14.89 -12.45
CA PRO A 107 -13.11 -15.49 -11.25
C PRO A 107 -11.91 -16.41 -11.53
N GLU A 108 -11.88 -17.06 -12.70
CA GLU A 108 -10.82 -17.99 -13.09
C GLU A 108 -9.69 -17.36 -13.92
N ASN A 109 -9.76 -16.05 -14.21
CA ASN A 109 -8.80 -15.36 -15.09
C ASN A 109 -8.08 -14.23 -14.36
N LEU A 110 -7.58 -14.52 -13.16
CA LEU A 110 -6.78 -13.57 -12.39
C LEU A 110 -5.35 -13.43 -12.97
N PRO A 111 -4.76 -12.22 -12.96
CA PRO A 111 -3.42 -12.01 -13.46
C PRO A 111 -2.37 -12.72 -12.61
N ALA A 112 -1.42 -13.40 -13.26
CA ALA A 112 -0.29 -14.06 -12.58
C ALA A 112 0.78 -13.07 -12.06
N ALA A 113 0.69 -11.80 -12.47
CA ALA A 113 1.59 -10.71 -12.10
C ALA A 113 0.79 -9.54 -11.51
N PRO A 114 1.41 -8.65 -10.71
CA PRO A 114 0.71 -7.47 -10.22
C PRO A 114 0.29 -6.57 -11.38
N LEU A 115 -0.84 -5.88 -11.21
CA LEU A 115 -1.34 -4.90 -12.17
C LEU A 115 -0.39 -3.72 -12.31
N VAL A 116 0.21 -3.30 -11.19
CA VAL A 116 1.11 -2.15 -11.12
C VAL A 116 2.22 -2.46 -10.12
N ARG A 117 3.45 -2.05 -10.43
CA ARG A 117 4.59 -2.03 -9.50
C ARG A 117 5.17 -0.62 -9.39
N TYR A 118 5.61 -0.26 -8.20
CA TYR A 118 6.15 1.07 -7.90
C TYR A 118 7.62 0.96 -7.50
N GLY A 119 8.45 1.76 -8.15
CA GLY A 119 9.85 1.94 -7.78
C GLY A 119 10.06 3.28 -7.09
N TRP A 120 10.90 3.30 -6.06
CA TRP A 120 11.11 4.46 -5.21
C TRP A 120 12.59 4.84 -5.18
N THR A 121 12.88 6.14 -5.06
CA THR A 121 14.25 6.63 -4.84
C THR A 121 14.74 6.26 -3.43
N PRO A 122 16.06 6.32 -3.17
CA PRO A 122 16.61 6.20 -1.82
C PRO A 122 15.98 7.15 -0.79
N ARG A 123 15.51 8.31 -1.25
CA ARG A 123 14.85 9.34 -0.42
C ARG A 123 13.36 9.09 -0.23
N GLY A 124 12.83 8.00 -0.79
CA GLY A 124 11.43 7.62 -0.66
C GLY A 124 10.47 8.36 -1.59
N GLU A 125 10.98 9.02 -2.63
CA GLU A 125 10.17 9.66 -3.67
C GLU A 125 9.77 8.62 -4.73
N LEU A 126 8.61 8.79 -5.38
CA LEU A 126 8.20 7.88 -6.44
C LEU A 126 9.10 8.10 -7.66
N ALA A 127 9.81 7.06 -8.08
CA ALA A 127 10.74 7.12 -9.19
C ALA A 127 10.10 6.61 -10.50
N VAL A 128 9.35 5.51 -10.42
CA VAL A 128 8.81 4.82 -11.58
C VAL A 128 7.55 4.04 -11.23
N VAL A 129 6.65 3.94 -12.19
CA VAL A 129 5.46 3.09 -12.14
C VAL A 129 5.51 2.17 -13.35
N TYR A 130 5.50 0.86 -13.09
CA TYR A 130 5.41 -0.16 -14.14
C TYR A 130 3.99 -0.69 -14.18
N ASP A 131 3.37 -0.67 -15.35
CA ASP A 131 2.14 -1.41 -15.61
C ASP A 131 2.44 -2.87 -15.96
N ARG A 132 1.38 -3.59 -16.34
CA ARG A 132 1.44 -4.99 -16.74
C ARG A 132 1.81 -5.14 -18.21
#